data_AF-A0A7Y9PII1-F1
#
_entry.id   AF-A0A7Y9PII1-F1
#
_cell.length_a   1.000
_cell.length_b   1.000
_cell.length_c   1.000
_cell.angle_alpha   90.00
_cell.angle_beta   90.00
_cell.angle_gamma   90.00
#
_symmetry.space_group_name_H-M   'P 1'
#
loop_
_entity.id
_entity.type
_entity.pdbx_description
1 polymer ?
#
loop_
_entity_poly.entity_id
_entity_poly.type
_entity_poly.pdbx_seq_one_letter_code
_entity_poly.pdbx_strand_id
1 'polypeptide(L)'
;MSNYEDDPIPTPSKFQSILQIDVPKGRDGKHKQIIVQLLNDIDQLSKGSALKIPLSALPDTKENIRAALSRAARQKNLNLATSSNDEFLYVWKTEEAS
;
A
#
# COMPACT_ATOMS: atom_id res chain seq x y z
N MET A 1 -56.69 14.61 23.06
CA MET A 1 -55.76 13.47 23.08
C MET A 1 -55.45 13.06 21.66
N SER A 2 -54.25 13.36 21.17
CA SER A 2 -53.64 12.69 20.01
C SER A 2 -52.14 12.97 20.09
N ASN A 3 -51.40 12.03 20.68
CA ASN A 3 -49.94 12.04 20.69
C ASN A 3 -49.49 11.70 19.27
N TYR A 4 -48.89 12.66 18.58
CA TYR A 4 -48.15 12.40 17.35
C TYR A 4 -46.76 11.96 17.77
N GLU A 5 -46.43 10.70 17.52
CA GLU A 5 -45.14 10.10 17.85
C GLU A 5 -44.02 10.83 17.08
N ASP A 6 -42.97 11.21 17.83
CA ASP A 6 -41.78 11.90 17.36
C ASP A 6 -40.85 10.90 16.65
N ASP A 7 -41.18 10.51 15.41
CA ASP A 7 -40.25 9.76 14.57
C ASP A 7 -39.11 10.70 14.14
N PRO A 8 -37.83 10.37 14.41
CA PRO A 8 -36.71 11.23 14.05
C PRO A 8 -36.59 11.31 12.53
N ILE A 9 -36.83 12.50 11.98
CA ILE A 9 -36.68 12.80 10.55
C ILE A 9 -35.23 12.48 10.16
N PRO A 10 -34.98 11.49 9.28
CA PRO A 10 -33.63 11.15 8.86
C PRO A 10 -33.02 12.35 8.14
N THR A 11 -32.01 12.96 8.76
CA THR A 11 -31.28 14.08 8.15
C THR A 11 -30.64 13.61 6.84
N PRO A 12 -30.79 14.36 5.73
CA PRO A 12 -30.20 13.96 4.46
C PRO A 12 -28.68 13.92 4.62
N SER A 13 -28.10 12.72 4.46
CA SER A 13 -26.66 12.53 4.47
C SER A 13 -26.03 13.36 3.36
N LYS A 14 -25.07 14.22 3.71
CA LYS A 14 -24.31 15.05 2.77
C LYS A 14 -23.36 14.25 1.86
N PHE A 15 -23.33 12.93 2.04
CA PHE A 15 -22.39 12.03 1.39
C PHE A 15 -23.16 10.91 0.72
N GLN A 16 -22.83 10.64 -0.54
CA GLN A 16 -23.46 9.59 -1.34
C GLN A 16 -22.81 8.24 -1.03
N SER A 17 -23.63 7.23 -0.75
CA SER A 17 -23.17 5.84 -0.67
C SER A 17 -23.07 5.28 -2.09
N ILE A 18 -21.92 4.73 -2.45
CA ILE A 18 -21.69 4.04 -3.72
C ILE A 18 -21.59 2.54 -3.47
N LEU A 19 -21.99 1.73 -4.45
CA LEU A 19 -21.82 0.28 -4.36
C LEU A 19 -20.33 -0.06 -4.29
N GLN A 20 -19.97 -1.06 -3.47
CA GLN A 20 -18.59 -1.50 -3.31
C GLN A 20 -17.93 -1.93 -4.64
N ILE A 21 -18.73 -2.39 -5.60
CA ILE A 21 -18.28 -2.74 -6.95
C ILE A 21 -17.90 -1.52 -7.80
N ASP A 22 -18.51 -0.37 -7.53
CA ASP A 22 -18.32 0.90 -8.24
C ASP A 22 -17.22 1.76 -7.61
N VAL A 23 -16.66 1.32 -6.47
CA VAL A 23 -15.46 1.93 -5.90
C VAL A 23 -14.34 1.79 -6.92
N PRO A 24 -13.75 2.89 -7.41
CA PRO A 24 -12.67 2.84 -8.38
C PRO A 24 -11.45 2.11 -7.81
N LYS A 25 -11.34 0.80 -8.07
CA LYS A 25 -10.19 -0.03 -7.64
C LYS A 25 -8.91 0.27 -8.42
N GLY A 26 -8.97 1.21 -9.36
CA GLY A 26 -7.89 1.55 -10.29
C GLY A 26 -6.65 2.16 -9.64
N ARG A 27 -6.78 2.78 -8.46
CA ARG A 27 -5.61 3.30 -7.72
C ARG A 27 -4.80 2.18 -7.05
N ASP A 28 -5.48 1.18 -6.50
CA ASP A 28 -4.82 0.06 -5.82
C ASP A 28 -4.19 -0.94 -6.79
N GLY A 29 -4.81 -1.18 -7.95
CA GLY A 29 -4.33 -2.19 -8.90
C GLY A 29 -2.93 -1.90 -9.43
N LYS A 30 -2.71 -0.70 -9.99
CA LYS A 30 -1.43 -0.33 -10.60
C LYS A 30 -0.33 -0.16 -9.55
N HIS A 31 -0.68 0.44 -8.39
CA HIS A 31 0.23 0.57 -7.26
C HIS A 31 0.68 -0.81 -6.76
N LYS A 32 -0.27 -1.72 -6.52
CA LYS A 32 0.02 -3.09 -6.05
C LYS A 32 0.84 -3.87 -7.07
N GLN A 33 0.58 -3.75 -8.36
CA GLN A 33 1.35 -4.42 -9.41
C GLN A 33 2.83 -4.00 -9.39
N ILE A 34 3.12 -2.69 -9.31
CA ILE A 34 4.49 -2.19 -9.24
C ILE A 34 5.20 -2.69 -7.97
N ILE A 35 4.52 -2.67 -6.82
CA ILE A 35 5.08 -3.16 -5.56
C ILE A 35 5.37 -4.66 -5.61
N VAL A 36 4.44 -5.46 -6.15
CA VAL A 36 4.62 -6.91 -6.29
C VAL A 36 5.76 -7.23 -7.26
N GLN A 37 5.88 -6.48 -8.36
CA GLN A 37 6.99 -6.64 -9.29
C GLN A 37 8.32 -6.33 -8.62
N LEU A 38 8.42 -5.18 -7.96
CA LEU A 38 9.59 -4.79 -7.17
C LEU A 38 9.97 -5.86 -6.15
N LEU A 39 8.98 -6.40 -5.43
CA LEU A 39 9.23 -7.46 -4.47
C LEU A 39 9.76 -8.74 -5.13
N ASN A 40 9.23 -9.13 -6.30
CA ASN A 40 9.73 -10.28 -7.05
C ASN A 40 11.17 -10.05 -7.52
N ASP A 41 11.48 -8.84 -7.97
CA ASP A 41 12.84 -8.47 -8.39
C ASP A 41 13.80 -8.53 -7.19
N ILE A 42 13.37 -8.02 -6.02
CA ILE A 42 14.11 -8.12 -4.76
C ILE A 42 14.33 -9.58 -4.40
N ASP A 43 13.31 -10.43 -4.49
CA ASP A 43 13.36 -11.87 -4.18
C ASP A 43 14.31 -12.65 -5.10
N GLN A 44 14.56 -12.17 -6.31
CA GLN A 44 15.55 -12.74 -7.23
C GLN A 44 16.96 -12.18 -7.05
N LEU A 45 17.15 -11.12 -6.24
CA LEU A 45 18.48 -10.59 -5.97
C LEU A 45 19.39 -11.63 -5.31
N SER A 46 20.64 -11.64 -5.75
CA SER A 46 21.75 -12.33 -5.09
C SER A 46 21.95 -11.82 -3.66
N LYS A 47 22.43 -12.72 -2.79
CA LYS A 47 22.80 -12.37 -1.42
C LYS A 47 23.82 -11.21 -1.42
N GLY A 48 23.59 -10.20 -0.58
CA GLY A 48 24.43 -9.01 -0.51
C GLY A 48 24.19 -7.97 -1.61
N SER A 49 23.16 -8.15 -2.46
CA SER A 49 22.76 -7.16 -3.46
C SER A 49 21.56 -6.32 -2.99
N ALA A 50 21.48 -5.07 -3.45
CA ALA A 50 20.40 -4.15 -3.16
C ALA A 50 19.80 -3.59 -4.45
N LEU A 51 18.48 -3.40 -4.47
CA LEU A 51 17.79 -2.67 -5.52
C LEU A 51 17.82 -1.18 -5.24
N LYS A 52 18.33 -0.42 -6.21
CA LYS A 52 18.30 1.04 -6.21
C LYS A 52 17.13 1.51 -7.07
N ILE A 53 16.16 2.16 -6.45
CA ILE A 53 14.89 2.53 -7.08
C ILE A 53 14.77 4.06 -7.04
N PRO A 54 14.69 4.76 -8.17
CA PRO A 54 14.45 6.20 -8.18
C PRO A 54 13.08 6.51 -7.60
N LEU A 55 13.00 7.44 -6.64
CA LEU A 55 11.72 7.86 -6.06
C LEU A 55 10.79 8.49 -7.11
N SER A 56 11.36 9.12 -8.14
CA SER A 56 10.61 9.68 -9.27
C SER A 56 9.92 8.62 -10.14
N ALA A 57 10.39 7.37 -10.10
CA ALA A 57 9.78 6.25 -10.83
C ALA A 57 8.67 5.57 -10.03
N LEU A 58 8.49 5.93 -8.75
CA LEU A 58 7.49 5.35 -7.89
C LEU A 58 6.15 6.07 -8.06
N PRO A 59 5.02 5.33 -8.05
CA PRO A 59 3.69 5.91 -8.20
C PRO A 59 3.21 6.66 -6.96
N ASP A 60 3.96 6.62 -5.86
CA ASP A 60 3.57 7.13 -4.54
C ASP A 60 4.80 7.52 -3.71
N THR A 61 4.56 8.09 -2.54
CA THR A 61 5.55 8.55 -1.57
C THR A 61 6.41 7.40 -1.01
N LYS A 62 7.64 7.71 -0.60
CA LYS A 62 8.58 6.73 -0.04
C LYS A 62 8.01 6.00 1.19
N GLU A 63 7.18 6.65 1.99
CA GLU A 63 6.49 6.07 3.14
C GLU A 63 5.45 5.02 2.71
N ASN A 64 4.61 5.34 1.71
CA ASN A 64 3.61 4.41 1.18
C ASN A 64 4.28 3.20 0.52
N ILE A 65 5.35 3.43 -0.25
CA ILE A 65 6.11 2.36 -0.90
C ILE A 65 6.79 1.47 0.15
N ARG A 66 7.39 2.05 1.20
CA ARG A 66 7.98 1.27 2.31
C ARG A 66 6.92 0.42 3.01
N ALA A 67 5.76 0.99 3.32
CA ALA A 67 4.66 0.27 3.96
C ALA A 67 4.15 -0.87 3.06
N ALA A 68 4.02 -0.64 1.75
CA ALA A 68 3.59 -1.64 0.80
C ALA A 68 4.61 -2.77 0.64
N LEU A 69 5.91 -2.44 0.53
CA LEU A 69 7.00 -3.42 0.49
C LEU A 69 7.05 -4.25 1.77
N SER A 70 6.98 -3.62 2.94
CA SER A 70 7.00 -4.34 4.24
C SER A 70 5.82 -5.31 4.36
N ARG A 71 4.62 -4.88 3.99
CA ARG A 71 3.42 -5.74 3.98
C ARG A 71 3.60 -6.93 3.02
N ALA A 72 4.08 -6.68 1.81
CA ALA A 72 4.25 -7.71 0.79
C ALA A 72 5.38 -8.70 1.16
N ALA A 73 6.46 -8.21 1.78
CA ALA A 73 7.54 -9.04 2.32
C ALA A 73 7.05 -9.97 3.44
N ARG A 74 6.27 -9.43 4.39
CA ARG A 74 5.63 -10.23 5.45
C ARG A 74 4.72 -11.32 4.90
N GLN A 75 3.96 -11.05 3.83
CA GLN A 75 3.13 -12.05 3.17
C GLN A 75 3.95 -13.20 2.56
N LYS A 76 5.20 -12.92 2.14
CA LYS A 76 6.14 -13.91 1.62
C LYS A 76 7.08 -14.49 2.68
N ASN A 77 6.92 -14.12 3.95
CA ASN A 77 7.85 -14.47 5.02
C ASN A 77 9.32 -14.10 4.72
N LEU A 78 9.52 -13.01 3.95
CA LEU A 78 10.82 -12.47 3.57
C LEU A 78 11.20 -11.31 4.49
N ASN A 79 12.43 -11.34 4.99
CA ASN A 79 13.00 -10.21 5.73
C ASN A 79 13.70 -9.26 4.75
N LEU A 80 13.19 -8.03 4.71
CA LEU A 80 13.72 -6.96 3.88
C LEU A 80 14.09 -5.78 4.76
N ALA A 81 15.23 -5.18 4.45
CA ALA A 81 15.58 -3.87 4.95
C ALA A 81 15.42 -2.83 3.85
N THR A 82 15.02 -1.64 4.25
CA THR A 82 14.84 -0.49 3.37
C THR A 82 15.61 0.70 3.89
N SER A 83 16.33 1.39 3.02
CA SER A 83 16.91 2.71 3.30
C SER A 83 16.51 3.66 2.19
N SER A 84 16.29 4.93 2.50
CA SER A 84 15.88 5.94 1.51
C SER A 84 16.63 7.23 1.74
N ASN A 85 17.00 7.91 0.65
CA ASN A 85 17.42 9.31 0.68
C ASN A 85 16.39 10.16 -0.09
N ASP A 86 16.78 11.36 -0.53
CA ASP A 86 15.87 12.29 -1.22
C ASP A 86 15.59 11.91 -2.68
N GLU A 87 16.41 11.03 -3.28
CA GLU A 87 16.33 10.68 -4.69
C GLU A 87 16.02 9.20 -4.95
N PHE A 88 16.44 8.32 -4.04
CA PHE A 88 16.44 6.87 -4.22
C PHE A 88 15.96 6.12 -2.97
N LEU A 89 15.26 5.03 -3.22
CA LEU A 89 14.95 3.98 -2.26
C LEU A 89 15.85 2.77 -2.53
N TYR A 90 16.54 2.31 -1.49
CA TYR A 90 17.37 1.13 -1.48
C TYR A 90 16.66 0.02 -0.72
N VAL A 91 16.56 -1.17 -1.33
CA VAL A 91 15.90 -2.32 -0.72
C VAL A 91 16.75 -3.57 -0.91
N TRP A 92 16.95 -4.34 0.16
CA TRP A 92 17.73 -5.58 0.11
C TRP A 92 17.16 -6.63 1.05
N LYS A 93 17.47 -7.90 0.76
CA LYS A 93 17.16 -9.02 1.65
C LYS A 93 18.11 -9.02 2.84
N THR A 94 17.56 -9.22 4.03
CA THR A 94 18.35 -9.46 5.25
C THR A 94 18.18 -10.93 5.66
N GLU A 95 19.24 -11.50 6.23
CA GLU A 95 19.21 -12.90 6.69
C GLU A 95 18.68 -13.04 8.12
N GLU A 96 18.44 -11.93 8.82
CA GLU A 96 17.94 -11.97 10.19
C GLU A 96 16.44 -12.28 10.20
N ALA A 97 16.11 -13.57 10.20
CA ALA A 97 15.01 -14.07 11.00
C ALA A 97 15.52 -14.21 12.44
N SER A 98 15.18 -13.25 13.31
CA SER A 98 15.21 -13.50 14.76
C SER A 98 13.95 -14.23 15.18
#